data_AF-A0A0D9R8U0-F1
#
_entry.id   AF-A0A0D9R8U0-F1
#
_cell.length_a   1.000
_cell.length_b   1.000
_cell.length_c   1.000
_cell.angle_alpha   90.00
_cell.angle_beta   90.00
_cell.angle_gamma   90.00
#
_symmetry.space_group_name_H-M   'P 1'
#
loop_
_entity.id
_entity.type
_entity.pdbx_description
1 polymer ?
#
loop_
_entity_poly.entity_id
_entity_poly.type
_entity_poly.pdbx_seq_one_letter_code
_entity_poly.pdbx_strand_id
1 'polypeptide(L)'
;MNPPGSLAGLDPNLDEHLSTQILAPSVHSDNPQERIQARRLRIAARLEARRREALGEYLDGKKESEEDQSKSYKQKEESRLKLAKLLLCGTELVTNIQVAIDIREIHRRVEEEEIKRQRIEKLENEVKTSQDKFDEITSKWEEGKQKRIPQELWEMLNTQQLHCAGLLEDKNKLISELQQELKTKDDQYVKDLKKQSDDICLLLERMEEQVKNVMKTFREELYNIEKAFEVERQELLASNKKKWERALQAHNAKELEYLTNRMKKVEDYEKQLNRQRIWDCEEYNTIKIKLEQDVQILEQQLQQRKAIYQLNQEKLEYNLQVLKKRDEESTVIKSQQKRKINRLHDILNNLRSKYAKQIKQFQEENQSLTLDYKRLVLQFKELQKAMRHFALIDDEKFREIWLMNEEEAKDLIARAFDVDRIIHTHHLGLPWTAPDFWFLKNVGPISQQPQKSAMQIVEEMLMHTGD
;
A
#
# COMPACT_ATOMS: atom_id res chain seq x y z
N MET A 1 39.65 -25.02 103.22
CA MET A 1 38.92 -24.43 102.09
C MET A 1 39.67 -24.81 100.82
N ASN A 2 39.10 -25.78 100.09
CA ASN A 2 39.36 -26.29 98.74
C ASN A 2 40.82 -26.55 98.25
N PRO A 3 41.16 -27.82 97.96
CA PRO A 3 42.36 -28.23 97.22
C PRO A 3 42.14 -28.20 95.69
N PRO A 4 43.21 -28.34 94.88
CA PRO A 4 43.19 -28.08 93.44
C PRO A 4 42.70 -29.28 92.61
N GLY A 5 42.01 -28.97 91.51
CA GLY A 5 41.46 -29.92 90.54
C GLY A 5 42.51 -30.45 89.55
N SER A 6 42.34 -31.74 89.22
CA SER A 6 43.16 -32.54 88.32
C SER A 6 42.59 -32.57 86.88
N LEU A 7 43.53 -32.79 85.96
CA LEU A 7 43.50 -33.11 84.52
C LEU A 7 42.34 -33.95 83.98
N ALA A 8 41.85 -33.57 82.78
CA ALA A 8 41.53 -34.40 81.60
C ALA A 8 40.95 -33.44 80.53
N GLY A 9 41.50 -33.29 79.32
CA GLY A 9 41.55 -34.30 78.26
C GLY A 9 40.37 -34.07 77.29
N LEU A 10 40.55 -33.22 76.28
CA LEU A 10 39.61 -33.08 75.16
C LEU A 10 40.38 -33.05 73.84
N ASP A 11 40.13 -34.08 73.03
CA ASP A 11 40.59 -34.28 71.65
C ASP A 11 40.14 -33.14 70.71
N PRO A 12 41.00 -32.70 69.78
CA PRO A 12 40.60 -31.87 68.64
C PRO A 12 40.45 -32.75 67.39
N ASN A 13 39.24 -33.19 67.08
CA ASN A 13 38.87 -33.66 65.72
C ASN A 13 37.36 -33.79 65.59
N LEU A 14 36.70 -32.71 65.17
CA LEU A 14 35.38 -32.72 64.54
C LEU A 14 35.09 -31.30 64.04
N ASP A 15 35.64 -30.97 62.88
CA ASP A 15 35.12 -29.92 61.99
C ASP A 15 35.56 -30.23 60.56
N GLU A 16 35.07 -31.37 60.04
CA GLU A 16 35.06 -31.67 58.61
C GLU A 16 33.77 -31.10 57.97
N HIS A 17 33.98 -30.16 57.05
CA HIS A 17 33.17 -29.93 55.85
C HIS A 17 31.63 -29.87 55.98
N LEU A 18 31.12 -28.67 56.29
CA LEU A 18 29.83 -28.20 55.76
C LEU A 18 30.05 -26.95 54.90
N SER A 19 30.81 -27.10 53.82
CA SER A 19 30.73 -26.19 52.68
C SER A 19 29.49 -26.58 51.88
N THR A 20 28.36 -25.93 52.13
CA THR A 20 27.23 -25.93 51.21
C THR A 20 27.69 -25.30 49.90
N GLN A 21 28.17 -26.14 48.98
CA GLN A 21 28.32 -25.79 47.58
C GLN A 21 26.95 -25.31 47.09
N ILE A 22 26.83 -24.02 46.82
CA ILE A 22 25.70 -23.48 46.06
C ILE A 22 25.82 -24.09 44.67
N LEU A 23 25.15 -25.23 44.44
CA LEU A 23 25.11 -25.88 43.14
C LEU A 23 24.46 -24.90 42.16
N ALA A 24 25.25 -24.40 41.21
CA ALA A 24 24.75 -23.59 40.12
C ALA A 24 23.65 -24.39 39.36
N PRO A 25 22.51 -23.76 39.00
CA PRO A 25 21.44 -24.45 38.31
C PRO A 25 21.95 -25.15 37.05
N SER A 26 21.83 -26.48 37.00
CA SER A 26 22.33 -27.31 35.90
C SER A 26 21.24 -27.55 34.86
N VAL A 27 21.61 -27.51 33.57
CA VAL A 27 20.70 -27.83 32.46
C VAL A 27 20.34 -29.32 32.44
N HIS A 28 21.11 -30.15 33.15
CA HIS A 28 20.93 -31.59 33.27
C HIS A 28 20.30 -32.01 34.61
N SER A 29 19.77 -31.07 35.38
CA SER A 29 19.01 -31.39 36.61
C SER A 29 17.68 -32.08 36.28
N ASP A 30 17.29 -33.06 37.10
CA ASP A 30 15.98 -33.72 37.01
C ASP A 30 14.82 -32.78 37.39
N ASN A 31 15.12 -31.69 38.09
CA ASN A 31 14.13 -30.68 38.47
C ASN A 31 13.82 -29.73 37.29
N PRO A 32 12.56 -29.67 36.79
CA PRO A 32 12.18 -28.79 35.69
C PRO A 32 12.41 -27.29 35.98
N GLN A 33 12.31 -26.85 37.24
CA GLN A 33 12.51 -25.43 37.59
C GLN A 33 13.99 -25.02 37.51
N GLU A 34 14.91 -25.89 37.93
CA GLU A 34 16.35 -25.64 37.83
C GLU A 34 16.81 -25.58 36.37
N ARG A 35 16.26 -26.42 35.50
CA ARG A 35 16.56 -26.36 34.05
C ARG A 35 16.08 -25.07 33.41
N ILE A 36 14.92 -24.55 33.81
CA ILE A 36 14.40 -23.25 33.33
C ILE A 36 15.30 -22.12 33.80
N GLN A 37 15.72 -22.13 35.08
CA GLN A 37 16.62 -21.13 35.64
C GLN A 37 18.01 -21.18 34.97
N ALA A 38 18.58 -22.37 34.77
CA ALA A 38 19.85 -22.57 34.06
C ALA A 38 19.80 -22.04 32.61
N ARG A 39 18.68 -22.27 31.89
CA ARG A 39 18.47 -21.73 30.54
C ARG A 39 18.34 -20.21 30.54
N ARG A 40 17.59 -19.63 31.50
CA ARG A 40 17.46 -18.17 31.64
C ARG A 40 18.82 -17.52 31.91
N LEU A 41 19.62 -18.08 32.80
CA LEU A 41 20.97 -17.60 33.09
C LEU A 41 21.89 -17.70 31.88
N ARG A 42 21.81 -18.79 31.10
CA ARG A 42 22.59 -18.94 29.85
C ARG A 42 22.18 -17.93 28.77
N ILE A 43 20.89 -17.65 28.64
CA ILE A 43 20.37 -16.63 27.69
C ILE A 43 20.78 -15.23 28.13
N ALA A 44 20.66 -14.92 29.43
CA ALA A 44 21.10 -13.66 30.01
C ALA A 44 22.61 -13.44 29.76
N ALA A 45 23.45 -14.44 30.04
CA ALA A 45 24.88 -14.38 29.78
C ALA A 45 25.21 -14.18 28.29
N ARG A 46 24.46 -14.80 27.37
CA ARG A 46 24.62 -14.55 25.92
C ARG A 46 24.22 -13.15 25.50
N LEU A 47 23.11 -12.61 26.02
CA LEU A 47 22.69 -11.25 25.74
C LEU A 47 23.67 -10.22 26.30
N GLU A 48 24.20 -10.49 27.49
CA GLU A 48 25.21 -9.65 28.13
C GLU A 48 26.55 -9.70 27.40
N ALA A 49 26.99 -10.88 26.93
CA ALA A 49 28.16 -11.00 26.05
C ALA A 49 27.99 -10.22 24.75
N ARG A 50 26.81 -10.31 24.11
CA ARG A 50 26.50 -9.55 22.88
C ARG A 50 26.44 -8.04 23.14
N ARG A 51 25.97 -7.62 24.33
CA ARG A 51 25.98 -6.22 24.76
C ARG A 51 27.40 -5.71 24.98
N ARG A 52 28.28 -6.51 25.59
CA ARG A 52 29.72 -6.20 25.75
C ARG A 52 30.43 -6.11 24.40
N GLU A 53 30.14 -7.02 23.47
CA GLU A 53 30.65 -6.97 22.09
C GLU A 53 30.20 -5.69 21.36
N ALA A 54 28.92 -5.30 21.47
CA ALA A 54 28.41 -4.07 20.87
C ALA A 54 28.98 -2.78 21.50
N LEU A 55 29.40 -2.84 22.76
CA LEU A 55 30.09 -1.76 23.48
C LEU A 55 31.60 -1.73 23.22
N GLY A 56 32.15 -2.71 22.51
CA GLY A 56 33.59 -2.78 22.22
C GLY A 56 34.45 -3.15 23.43
N GLU A 57 33.85 -3.68 24.51
CA GLU A 57 34.57 -4.20 25.66
C GLU A 57 35.08 -5.63 25.34
N TYR A 58 36.08 -5.71 24.47
CA TYR A 58 36.95 -6.88 24.46
C TYR A 58 37.80 -6.82 25.73
N LEU A 59 37.48 -7.66 26.72
CA LEU A 59 38.43 -8.06 27.74
C LEU A 59 39.47 -8.97 27.06
N ASP A 60 40.35 -8.37 26.28
CA ASP A 60 41.62 -8.98 25.92
C ASP A 60 42.39 -9.12 27.23
N GLY A 61 42.54 -10.35 27.71
CA GLY A 61 43.39 -10.71 28.84
C GLY A 61 44.88 -10.53 28.52
N LYS A 62 45.23 -9.41 27.87
CA LYS A 62 46.59 -8.88 27.93
C LYS A 62 46.71 -8.22 29.29
N LYS A 63 47.66 -8.75 30.06
CA LYS A 63 48.37 -7.98 31.08
C LYS A 63 48.57 -6.59 30.49
N GLU A 64 47.90 -5.59 31.04
CA GLU A 64 48.25 -4.20 30.80
C GLU A 64 49.75 -4.14 31.09
N SER A 65 50.51 -4.02 30.02
CA SER A 65 51.94 -3.85 30.05
C SER A 65 52.22 -2.66 30.97
N GLU A 66 53.29 -2.76 31.74
CA GLU A 66 53.80 -1.71 32.64
C GLU A 66 54.01 -0.34 31.95
N GLU A 67 53.78 -0.24 30.64
CA GLU A 67 53.88 0.96 29.80
C GLU A 67 52.70 1.95 29.94
N ASP A 68 51.51 1.49 30.33
CA ASP A 68 50.30 2.34 30.46
C ASP A 68 50.05 2.83 31.90
N GLN A 69 51.09 2.94 32.72
CA GLN A 69 50.94 3.63 33.99
C GLN A 69 50.57 5.10 33.75
N SER A 70 49.41 5.50 34.29
CA SER A 70 48.93 6.87 34.33
C SER A 70 50.04 7.83 34.80
N LYS A 71 50.15 9.02 34.21
CA LYS A 71 51.09 10.08 34.61
C LYS A 71 51.08 10.34 36.12
N SER A 72 49.91 10.32 36.76
CA SER A 72 49.71 10.45 38.21
C SER A 72 50.26 9.26 38.98
N TYR A 73 50.16 8.05 38.43
CA TYR A 73 50.72 6.85 39.02
C TYR A 73 52.24 6.89 38.99
N LYS A 74 52.82 7.30 37.84
CA LYS A 74 54.27 7.54 37.71
C LYS A 74 54.75 8.60 38.72
N GLN A 75 54.05 9.72 38.82
CA GLN A 75 54.36 10.78 39.79
C GLN A 75 54.29 10.27 41.23
N LYS A 76 53.26 9.47 41.58
CA LYS A 76 53.11 8.88 42.92
C LYS A 76 54.29 7.97 43.26
N GLU A 77 54.73 7.15 42.32
CA GLU A 77 55.84 6.23 42.52
C GLU A 77 57.17 6.99 42.67
N GLU A 78 57.41 8.00 41.84
CA GLU A 78 58.58 8.88 41.97
C GLU A 78 58.62 9.61 43.31
N SER A 79 57.49 10.17 43.74
CA SER A 79 57.35 10.80 45.05
C SER A 79 57.60 9.81 46.19
N ARG A 80 57.11 8.57 46.09
CA ARG A 80 57.36 7.50 47.07
C ARG A 80 58.86 7.21 47.21
N LEU A 81 59.56 7.02 46.08
CA LEU A 81 61.00 6.75 46.08
C LEU A 81 61.80 7.92 46.64
N LYS A 82 61.43 9.16 46.30
CA LYS A 82 62.10 10.37 46.81
C LYS A 82 61.93 10.52 48.32
N LEU A 83 60.73 10.26 48.85
CA LEU A 83 60.44 10.30 50.28
C LEU A 83 61.16 9.18 51.04
N ALA A 84 61.22 7.98 50.48
CA ALA A 84 61.97 6.87 51.08
C ALA A 84 63.47 7.19 51.19
N LYS A 85 64.07 7.75 50.13
CA LYS A 85 65.47 8.20 50.15
C LYS A 85 65.71 9.29 51.18
N LEU A 86 64.81 10.27 51.29
CA LEU A 86 64.93 11.35 52.27
C LEU A 86 64.87 10.83 53.71
N LEU A 87 63.95 9.90 54.00
CA LEU A 87 63.86 9.27 55.31
C LEU A 87 65.15 8.53 55.65
N LEU A 88 65.67 7.72 54.73
CA LEU A 88 66.92 6.99 54.93
C LEU A 88 68.10 7.93 55.22
N CYS A 89 68.38 8.87 54.31
CA CYS A 89 69.51 9.80 54.46
C CYS A 89 69.39 10.66 55.72
N GLY A 90 68.17 11.05 56.09
CA GLY A 90 67.97 11.84 57.28
C GLY A 90 68.05 11.06 58.59
N THR A 91 67.64 9.79 58.59
CA THR A 91 67.92 8.88 59.72
C THR A 91 69.43 8.74 59.90
N GLU A 92 70.19 8.54 58.82
CA GLU A 92 71.66 8.47 58.87
C GLU A 92 72.29 9.73 59.48
N LEU A 93 71.83 10.93 59.10
CA LEU A 93 72.34 12.20 59.63
C LEU A 93 72.14 12.36 61.15
N VAL A 94 71.04 11.83 61.68
CA VAL A 94 70.73 11.84 63.12
C VAL A 94 71.55 10.75 63.83
N THR A 95 71.58 9.52 63.30
CA THR A 95 72.33 8.40 63.91
C THR A 95 73.82 8.63 63.94
N ASN A 96 74.37 9.42 62.99
CA ASN A 96 75.80 9.78 62.99
C ASN A 96 76.26 10.46 64.28
N ILE A 97 75.38 11.19 64.98
CA ILE A 97 75.70 11.79 66.29
C ILE A 97 75.84 10.69 67.34
N GLN A 98 74.89 9.75 67.38
CA GLN A 98 74.91 8.63 68.33
C GLN A 98 76.17 7.78 68.14
N VAL A 99 76.50 7.43 66.89
CA VAL A 99 77.72 6.67 66.58
C VAL A 99 78.97 7.42 67.03
N ALA A 100 79.05 8.74 66.82
CA ALA A 100 80.17 9.55 67.29
C ALA A 100 80.28 9.60 68.82
N ILE A 101 79.15 9.66 69.53
CA ILE A 101 79.09 9.61 71.00
C ILE A 101 79.58 8.25 71.50
N ASP A 102 79.10 7.16 70.92
CA ASP A 102 79.49 5.79 71.30
C ASP A 102 80.99 5.58 71.11
N ILE A 103 81.55 6.05 70.00
CA ILE A 103 83.00 6.00 69.76
C ILE A 103 83.75 6.79 70.85
N ARG A 104 83.32 8.00 71.21
CA ARG A 104 83.97 8.80 72.27
C ARG A 104 83.87 8.15 73.64
N GLU A 105 82.74 7.53 73.96
CA GLU A 105 82.53 6.81 75.21
C GLU A 105 83.45 5.59 75.32
N ILE A 106 83.62 4.83 74.23
CA ILE A 106 84.58 3.72 74.18
C ILE A 106 86.00 4.21 74.47
N HIS A 107 86.43 5.31 73.83
CA HIS A 107 87.76 5.88 74.07
C HIS A 107 87.94 6.31 75.54
N ARG A 108 86.93 6.98 76.12
CA ARG A 108 86.95 7.39 77.54
C ARG A 108 87.14 6.18 78.46
N ARG A 109 86.39 5.10 78.24
CA ARG A 109 86.50 3.87 79.06
C ARG A 109 87.89 3.28 79.03
N VAL A 110 88.51 3.20 77.85
CA VAL A 110 89.88 2.72 77.69
C VAL A 110 90.87 3.59 78.45
N GLU A 111 90.76 4.92 78.32
CA GLU A 111 91.62 5.86 79.06
C GLU A 111 91.44 5.76 80.58
N GLU A 112 90.20 5.59 81.05
CA GLU A 112 89.91 5.45 82.48
C GLU A 112 90.43 4.14 83.07
N GLU A 113 90.32 3.04 82.33
CA GLU A 113 90.89 1.75 82.72
C GLU A 113 92.42 1.83 82.85
N GLU A 114 93.08 2.51 81.92
CA GLU A 114 94.54 2.70 81.94
C GLU A 114 94.98 3.60 83.12
N ILE A 115 94.30 4.73 83.36
CA ILE A 115 94.58 5.60 84.53
C ILE A 115 94.34 4.84 85.84
N LYS A 116 93.28 4.02 85.91
CA LYS A 116 92.99 3.19 87.08
C LYS A 116 94.08 2.15 87.31
N ARG A 117 94.57 1.51 86.24
CA ARG A 117 95.68 0.55 86.30
C ARG A 117 96.96 1.20 86.84
N GLN A 118 97.34 2.35 86.29
CA GLN A 118 98.52 3.10 86.75
C GLN A 118 98.42 3.51 88.22
N ARG A 119 97.23 3.91 88.68
CA ARG A 119 97.00 4.26 90.09
C ARG A 119 97.17 3.06 91.01
N ILE A 120 96.63 1.89 90.63
CA ILE A 120 96.78 0.65 91.41
C ILE A 120 98.24 0.26 91.50
N GLU A 121 98.97 0.29 90.38
CA GLU A 121 100.40 -0.05 90.35
C GLU A 121 101.23 0.89 91.24
N LYS A 122 100.96 2.21 91.20
CA LYS A 122 101.61 3.18 92.10
C LYS A 122 101.33 2.89 93.57
N LEU A 123 100.08 2.58 93.93
CA LEU A 123 99.69 2.24 95.29
C LEU A 123 100.37 0.94 95.77
N GLU A 124 100.43 -0.08 94.93
CA GLU A 124 101.12 -1.33 95.26
C GLU A 124 102.63 -1.13 95.49
N ASN A 125 103.26 -0.30 94.65
CA ASN A 125 104.68 0.05 94.79
C ASN A 125 104.92 0.88 96.06
N GLU A 126 104.04 1.81 96.38
CA GLU A 126 104.12 2.58 97.63
C GLU A 126 103.94 1.70 98.86
N VAL A 127 103.00 0.76 98.85
CA VAL A 127 102.81 -0.19 99.95
C VAL A 127 104.07 -1.03 100.15
N LYS A 128 104.65 -1.59 99.07
CA LYS A 128 105.89 -2.39 99.14
C LYS A 128 107.05 -1.57 99.71
N THR A 129 107.34 -0.41 99.11
CA THR A 129 108.46 0.45 99.54
C THR A 129 108.26 1.04 100.93
N SER A 130 107.02 1.38 101.30
CA SER A 130 106.67 1.84 102.65
C SER A 130 106.84 0.74 103.67
N GLN A 131 106.47 -0.50 103.33
CA GLN A 131 106.64 -1.67 104.21
C GLN A 131 108.13 -1.97 104.42
N ASP A 132 108.94 -2.00 103.34
CA ASP A 132 110.39 -2.22 103.44
C ASP A 132 111.07 -1.17 104.34
N LYS A 133 110.75 0.12 104.13
CA LYS A 133 111.25 1.22 104.97
C LYS A 133 110.79 1.09 106.43
N PHE A 134 109.54 0.68 106.66
CA PHE A 134 108.99 0.51 108.01
C PHE A 134 109.66 -0.66 108.74
N ASP A 135 109.89 -1.78 108.05
CA ASP A 135 110.58 -2.94 108.62
C ASP A 135 112.03 -2.62 108.94
N GLU A 136 112.72 -1.83 108.10
CA GLU A 136 114.08 -1.33 108.36
C GLU A 136 114.12 -0.41 109.60
N ILE A 137 113.19 0.55 109.71
CA ILE A 137 113.03 1.40 110.89
C ILE A 137 112.82 0.53 112.15
N THR A 138 111.90 -0.43 112.07
CA THR A 138 111.54 -1.35 113.16
C THR A 138 112.74 -2.18 113.62
N SER A 139 113.53 -2.71 112.69
CA SER A 139 114.73 -3.50 113.01
C SER A 139 115.79 -2.68 113.75
N LYS A 140 116.04 -1.44 113.31
CA LYS A 140 117.03 -0.54 113.94
C LYS A 140 116.63 -0.09 115.36
N TRP A 141 115.34 -0.15 115.73
CA TRP A 141 114.93 0.05 117.13
C TRP A 141 115.44 -1.05 118.07
N GLU A 142 115.55 -2.29 117.60
CA GLU A 142 116.15 -3.38 118.38
C GLU A 142 117.66 -3.18 118.56
N GLU A 143 118.35 -2.68 117.54
CA GLU A 143 119.77 -2.29 117.64
C GLU A 143 119.98 -1.13 118.61
N GLY A 144 119.06 -0.15 118.60
CA GLY A 144 119.08 1.00 119.50
C GLY A 144 119.06 0.63 120.98
N LYS A 145 118.31 -0.42 121.36
CA LYS A 145 118.25 -0.92 122.75
C LYS A 145 119.60 -1.44 123.27
N GLN A 146 120.52 -1.82 122.37
CA GLN A 146 121.81 -2.39 122.74
C GLN A 146 122.91 -1.33 122.96
N LYS A 147 122.67 -0.07 122.56
CA LYS A 147 123.64 1.02 122.68
C LYS A 147 123.77 1.51 124.12
N ARG A 148 124.98 1.45 124.68
CA ARG A 148 125.28 1.90 126.06
C ARG A 148 125.83 3.33 126.13
N ILE A 149 126.28 3.88 125.00
CA ILE A 149 126.86 5.22 124.92
C ILE A 149 125.75 6.22 124.54
N PRO A 150 125.46 7.23 125.40
CA PRO A 150 124.39 8.19 125.14
C PRO A 150 124.51 8.97 123.83
N GLN A 151 125.74 9.27 123.38
CA GLN A 151 125.99 9.96 122.11
C GLN A 151 125.60 9.10 120.91
N GLU A 152 126.01 7.82 120.90
CA GLU A 152 125.66 6.86 119.84
C GLU A 152 124.17 6.54 119.80
N LEU A 153 123.50 6.56 120.96
CA LEU A 153 122.05 6.42 121.08
C LEU A 153 121.34 7.65 120.52
N TRP A 154 121.81 8.85 120.86
CA TRP A 154 121.26 10.10 120.36
C TRP A 154 121.39 10.22 118.83
N GLU A 155 122.54 9.88 118.27
CA GLU A 155 122.73 9.83 116.82
C GLU A 155 121.77 8.85 116.15
N MET A 156 121.59 7.64 116.72
CA MET A 156 120.64 6.67 116.20
C MET A 156 119.20 7.18 116.25
N LEU A 157 118.77 7.76 117.37
CA LEU A 157 117.43 8.33 117.50
C LEU A 157 117.19 9.46 116.50
N ASN A 158 118.18 10.33 116.29
CA ASN A 158 118.09 11.39 115.29
C ASN A 158 118.01 10.82 113.86
N THR A 159 118.79 9.77 113.55
CA THR A 159 118.63 9.08 112.26
C THR A 159 117.26 8.42 112.14
N GLN A 160 116.72 7.79 113.17
CA GLN A 160 115.38 7.20 113.15
C GLN A 160 114.29 8.25 112.94
N GLN A 161 114.40 9.40 113.61
CA GLN A 161 113.49 10.52 113.43
C GLN A 161 113.51 10.99 111.97
N LEU A 162 114.69 11.07 111.33
CA LEU A 162 114.82 11.41 109.91
C LEU A 162 114.18 10.36 108.99
N HIS A 163 114.35 9.06 109.27
CA HIS A 163 113.73 8.00 108.46
C HIS A 163 112.19 8.01 108.59
N CYS A 164 111.65 8.19 109.80
CA CYS A 164 110.22 8.35 110.04
C CYS A 164 109.67 9.61 109.36
N ALA A 165 110.38 10.73 109.41
CA ALA A 165 110.01 11.96 108.72
C ALA A 165 109.98 11.75 107.20
N GLY A 166 110.99 11.09 106.62
CA GLY A 166 111.03 10.75 105.20
C GLY A 166 109.86 9.84 104.76
N LEU A 167 109.49 8.86 105.57
CA LEU A 167 108.32 8.00 105.31
C LEU A 167 107.01 8.81 105.31
N LEU A 168 106.84 9.69 106.29
CA LEU A 168 105.66 10.58 106.36
C LEU A 168 105.64 11.57 105.19
N GLU A 169 106.78 12.10 104.77
CA GLU A 169 106.88 12.95 103.58
C GLU A 169 106.46 12.20 102.32
N ASP A 170 106.90 10.96 102.13
CA ASP A 170 106.49 10.14 100.98
C ASP A 170 104.99 9.82 100.99
N LYS A 171 104.41 9.52 102.17
CA LYS A 171 102.95 9.36 102.34
C LYS A 171 102.20 10.67 102.03
N ASN A 172 102.69 11.82 102.50
CA ASN A 172 102.10 13.12 102.24
C ASN A 172 102.20 13.53 100.76
N LYS A 173 103.30 13.16 100.06
CA LYS A 173 103.43 13.32 98.60
C LYS A 173 102.36 12.50 97.88
N LEU A 174 102.23 11.21 98.21
CA LEU A 174 101.19 10.36 97.62
C LEU A 174 99.78 10.91 97.87
N ILE A 175 99.48 11.36 99.10
CA ILE A 175 98.18 11.99 99.41
C ILE A 175 97.93 13.21 98.53
N SER A 176 98.96 14.05 98.33
CA SER A 176 98.85 15.25 97.49
C SER A 176 98.62 14.90 96.02
N GLU A 177 99.30 13.88 95.50
CA GLU A 177 99.09 13.36 94.15
C GLU A 177 97.68 12.80 93.97
N LEU A 178 97.18 12.00 94.91
CA LEU A 178 95.82 11.46 94.87
C LEU A 178 94.75 12.56 94.96
N GLN A 179 94.98 13.59 95.78
CA GLN A 179 94.10 14.76 95.83
C GLN A 179 94.12 15.54 94.51
N GLN A 180 95.27 15.62 93.82
CA GLN A 180 95.37 16.26 92.51
C GLN A 180 94.69 15.42 91.43
N GLU A 181 94.85 14.09 91.43
CA GLU A 181 94.11 13.18 90.55
C GLU A 181 92.60 13.33 90.74
N LEU A 182 92.13 13.42 91.99
CA LEU A 182 90.71 13.64 92.30
C LEU A 182 90.20 14.96 91.70
N LYS A 183 90.91 16.07 91.93
CA LYS A 183 90.56 17.38 91.32
C LYS A 183 90.54 17.32 89.79
N THR A 184 91.52 16.65 89.19
CA THR A 184 91.60 16.48 87.74
C THR A 184 90.41 15.68 87.21
N LYS A 185 89.95 14.66 87.96
CA LYS A 185 88.76 13.89 87.64
C LYS A 185 87.47 14.70 87.79
N ASP A 186 87.36 15.54 88.82
CA ASP A 186 86.22 16.45 88.97
C ASP A 186 86.14 17.45 87.80
N ASP A 187 87.28 18.05 87.43
CA ASP A 187 87.36 18.96 86.26
C ASP A 187 87.00 18.24 84.95
N GLN A 188 87.45 16.99 84.80
CA GLN A 188 87.11 16.16 83.63
C GLN A 188 85.62 15.82 83.60
N TYR A 189 85.01 15.48 84.73
CA TYR A 189 83.59 15.20 84.83
C TYR A 189 82.74 16.41 84.42
N VAL A 190 83.10 17.61 84.86
CA VAL A 190 82.42 18.86 84.45
C VAL A 190 82.57 19.11 82.94
N LYS A 191 83.76 18.85 82.37
CA LYS A 191 83.97 18.96 80.91
C LYS A 191 83.13 17.96 80.14
N ASP A 192 83.04 16.71 80.61
CA ASP A 192 82.27 15.67 79.94
C ASP A 192 80.76 15.93 80.03
N LEU A 193 80.26 16.45 81.16
CA LEU A 193 78.87 16.91 81.27
C LEU A 193 78.55 18.03 80.28
N LYS A 194 79.45 19.01 80.11
CA LYS A 194 79.28 20.08 79.12
C LYS A 194 79.24 19.53 77.71
N LYS A 195 80.19 18.65 77.35
CA LYS A 195 80.20 17.99 76.03
C LYS A 195 78.94 17.17 75.78
N GLN A 196 78.47 16.40 76.78
CA GLN A 196 77.22 15.65 76.68
C GLN A 196 76.02 16.57 76.46
N SER A 197 75.97 17.71 77.15
CA SER A 197 74.94 18.73 76.92
C SER A 197 74.99 19.27 75.50
N ASP A 198 76.17 19.63 75.00
CA ASP A 198 76.37 20.14 73.63
C ASP A 198 75.98 19.10 72.57
N ASP A 199 76.34 17.83 72.81
CA ASP A 199 75.98 16.69 71.95
C ASP A 199 74.46 16.46 71.91
N ILE A 200 73.77 16.57 73.04
CA ILE A 200 72.30 16.47 73.13
C ILE A 200 71.65 17.64 72.39
N CYS A 201 72.14 18.87 72.58
CA CYS A 201 71.65 20.04 71.85
C CYS A 201 71.78 19.84 70.34
N LEU A 202 72.95 19.40 69.87
CA LEU A 202 73.19 19.11 68.45
C LEU A 202 72.27 18.00 67.92
N LEU A 203 72.01 16.96 68.71
CA LEU A 203 71.08 15.89 68.35
C LEU A 203 69.66 16.43 68.17
N LEU A 204 69.20 17.25 69.11
CA LEU A 204 67.88 17.88 69.04
C LEU A 204 67.75 18.81 67.84
N GLU A 205 68.75 19.64 67.57
CA GLU A 205 68.79 20.53 66.41
C GLU A 205 68.69 19.74 65.09
N ARG A 206 69.48 18.68 64.92
CA ARG A 206 69.41 17.82 63.72
C ARG A 206 68.08 17.10 63.59
N MET A 207 67.53 16.60 64.70
CA MET A 207 66.21 15.96 64.69
C MET A 207 65.12 16.94 64.29
N GLU A 208 65.13 18.17 64.82
CA GLU A 208 64.16 19.20 64.48
C GLU A 208 64.29 19.63 63.01
N GLU A 209 65.51 19.84 62.52
CA GLU A 209 65.76 20.18 61.12
C GLU A 209 65.31 19.04 60.19
N GLN A 210 65.57 17.79 60.56
CA GLN A 210 65.12 16.63 59.80
C GLN A 210 63.59 16.54 59.77
N VAL A 211 62.90 16.76 60.89
CA VAL A 211 61.43 16.79 60.94
C VAL A 211 60.89 17.92 60.05
N LYS A 212 61.46 19.13 60.13
CA LYS A 212 61.06 20.26 59.27
C LYS A 212 61.25 19.95 57.80
N ASN A 213 62.40 19.37 57.43
CA ASN A 213 62.72 19.03 56.06
C ASN A 213 61.76 17.95 55.51
N VAL A 214 61.56 16.88 56.28
CA VAL A 214 60.62 15.80 55.95
C VAL A 214 59.21 16.35 55.76
N MET A 215 58.70 17.15 56.71
CA MET A 215 57.37 17.75 56.58
C MET A 215 57.25 18.64 55.34
N LYS A 216 58.27 19.45 55.03
CA LYS A 216 58.30 20.31 53.86
C LYS A 216 58.23 19.49 52.56
N THR A 217 59.09 18.49 52.42
CA THR A 217 59.11 17.64 51.22
C THR A 217 57.85 16.81 51.08
N PHE A 218 57.27 16.28 52.18
CA PHE A 218 56.00 15.56 52.10
C PHE A 218 54.88 16.45 51.56
N ARG A 219 54.81 17.72 51.99
CA ARG A 219 53.83 18.68 51.44
C ARG A 219 54.06 18.97 49.96
N GLU A 220 55.31 19.17 49.56
CA GLU A 220 55.68 19.41 48.15
C GLU A 220 55.35 18.20 47.26
N GLU A 221 55.67 16.99 47.71
CA GLU A 221 55.36 15.76 46.97
C GLU A 221 53.84 15.50 46.89
N LEU A 222 53.09 15.74 47.97
CA LEU A 222 51.63 15.66 47.94
C LEU A 222 51.02 16.65 46.93
N TYR A 223 51.53 17.88 46.91
CA TYR A 223 51.11 18.88 45.94
C TYR A 223 51.42 18.48 44.50
N ASN A 224 52.60 17.89 44.24
CA ASN A 224 52.98 17.40 42.92
C ASN A 224 52.08 16.24 42.47
N ILE A 225 51.76 15.32 43.38
CA ILE A 225 50.83 14.22 43.13
C ILE A 225 49.44 14.77 42.78
N GLU A 226 48.92 15.69 43.58
CA GLU A 226 47.61 16.32 43.35
C GLU A 226 47.55 17.01 41.99
N LYS A 227 48.56 17.83 41.66
CA LYS A 227 48.69 18.45 40.34
C LYS A 227 48.70 17.45 39.20
N ALA A 228 49.41 16.32 39.35
CA ALA A 228 49.44 15.29 38.31
C ALA A 228 48.04 14.69 38.09
N PHE A 229 47.29 14.42 39.16
CA PHE A 229 45.89 13.97 39.08
C PHE A 229 44.97 15.03 38.46
N GLU A 230 45.15 16.31 38.78
CA GLU A 230 44.37 17.41 38.19
C GLU A 230 44.59 17.50 36.68
N VAL A 231 45.84 17.43 36.22
CA VAL A 231 46.19 17.47 34.79
C VAL A 231 45.58 16.28 34.05
N GLU A 232 45.69 15.07 34.60
CA GLU A 232 45.06 13.89 33.99
C GLU A 232 43.55 14.01 33.90
N ARG A 233 42.91 14.50 34.97
CA ARG A 233 41.47 14.74 34.98
C ARG A 233 41.09 15.74 33.89
N GLN A 234 41.85 16.83 33.73
CA GLN A 234 41.62 17.82 32.68
C GLN A 234 41.79 17.21 31.28
N GLU A 235 42.83 16.41 31.05
CA GLU A 235 43.08 15.72 29.78
C GLU A 235 41.95 14.74 29.44
N LEU A 236 41.48 13.97 30.43
CA LEU A 236 40.36 13.04 30.28
C LEU A 236 39.07 13.79 29.94
N LEU A 237 38.74 14.85 30.68
CA LEU A 237 37.57 15.69 30.39
C LEU A 237 37.64 16.31 29.00
N ALA A 238 38.81 16.83 28.59
CA ALA A 238 39.01 17.39 27.26
C ALA A 238 38.85 16.33 26.15
N SER A 239 39.37 15.11 26.37
CA SER A 239 39.22 13.98 25.45
C SER A 239 37.74 13.58 25.30
N ASN A 240 37.02 13.47 26.41
CA ASN A 240 35.58 13.15 26.41
C ASN A 240 34.75 14.26 25.74
N LYS A 241 35.04 15.53 26.03
CA LYS A 241 34.40 16.66 25.36
C LYS A 241 34.61 16.62 23.85
N LYS A 242 35.84 16.37 23.38
CA LYS A 242 36.14 16.21 21.95
C LYS A 242 35.39 15.03 21.33
N LYS A 243 35.30 13.88 22.02
CA LYS A 243 34.52 12.72 21.54
C LYS A 243 33.04 13.08 21.39
N TRP A 244 32.47 13.77 22.38
CA TRP A 244 31.08 14.23 22.35
C TRP A 244 30.83 15.23 21.22
N GLU A 245 31.71 16.23 21.06
CA GLU A 245 31.63 17.21 19.97
C GLU A 245 31.68 16.56 18.60
N ARG A 246 32.56 15.57 18.38
CA ARG A 246 32.61 14.80 17.13
C ARG A 246 31.32 14.01 16.89
N ALA A 247 30.77 13.38 17.92
CA ALA A 247 29.51 12.64 17.82
C ALA A 247 28.34 13.57 17.47
N LEU A 248 28.28 14.75 18.09
CA LEU A 248 27.28 15.78 17.79
C LEU A 248 27.42 16.32 16.36
N GLN A 249 28.65 16.61 15.92
CA GLN A 249 28.91 17.03 14.54
C GLN A 249 28.47 15.97 13.53
N ALA A 250 28.78 14.69 13.80
CA ALA A 250 28.36 13.58 12.95
C ALA A 250 26.83 13.42 12.93
N HIS A 251 26.16 13.65 14.05
CA HIS A 251 24.69 13.65 14.13
C HIS A 251 24.10 14.78 13.27
N ASN A 252 24.56 16.01 13.47
CA ASN A 252 24.09 17.18 12.73
C ASN A 252 24.33 17.04 11.22
N ALA A 253 25.47 16.46 10.82
CA ALA A 253 25.77 16.19 9.41
C ALA A 253 24.76 15.22 8.79
N LYS A 254 24.41 14.14 9.51
CA LYS A 254 23.39 13.18 9.06
C LYS A 254 21.99 13.80 8.98
N GLU A 255 21.62 14.65 9.94
CA GLU A 255 20.35 15.38 9.90
C GLU A 255 20.30 16.33 8.71
N LEU A 256 21.37 17.07 8.45
CA LEU A 256 21.46 17.98 7.32
C LEU A 256 21.40 17.24 5.98
N GLU A 257 22.06 16.09 5.89
CA GLU A 257 21.96 15.20 4.73
C GLU A 257 20.52 14.69 4.53
N TYR A 258 19.85 14.27 5.60
CA TYR A 258 18.45 13.85 5.55
C TYR A 258 17.53 14.98 5.05
N LEU A 259 17.69 16.19 5.58
CA LEU A 259 16.91 17.36 5.16
C LEU A 259 17.18 17.72 3.70
N THR A 260 18.44 17.69 3.28
CA THR A 260 18.84 17.93 1.88
C THR A 260 18.20 16.91 0.94
N ASN A 261 18.23 15.62 1.32
CA ASN A 261 17.61 14.56 0.53
C ASN A 261 16.09 14.68 0.47
N ARG A 262 15.45 15.11 1.57
CA ARG A 262 14.01 15.41 1.58
C ARG A 262 13.67 16.59 0.66
N MET A 263 14.47 17.65 0.69
CA MET A 263 14.29 18.82 -0.18
C MET A 263 14.41 18.43 -1.66
N LYS A 264 15.45 17.68 -2.04
CA LYS A 264 15.61 17.15 -3.40
C LYS A 264 14.42 16.33 -3.87
N LYS A 265 13.86 15.46 -3.01
CA LYS A 265 12.65 14.69 -3.34
C LYS A 265 11.45 15.59 -3.60
N VAL A 266 11.27 16.65 -2.81
CA VAL A 266 10.19 17.63 -3.03
C VAL A 266 10.39 18.35 -4.37
N GLU A 267 11.60 18.82 -4.66
CA GLU A 267 11.93 19.46 -5.95
C GLU A 267 11.66 18.52 -7.13
N ASP A 268 11.96 17.23 -6.99
CA ASP A 268 11.70 16.24 -8.03
C ASP A 268 10.20 15.99 -8.23
N TYR A 269 9.40 15.96 -7.15
CA TYR A 269 7.95 15.89 -7.25
C TYR A 269 7.35 17.15 -7.88
N GLU A 270 7.87 18.34 -7.56
CA GLU A 270 7.44 19.59 -8.20
C GLU A 270 7.75 19.58 -9.70
N LYS A 271 8.94 19.09 -10.11
CA LYS A 271 9.29 18.92 -11.52
C LYS A 271 8.34 17.94 -12.20
N GLN A 272 8.01 16.81 -11.57
CA GLN A 272 7.06 15.83 -12.12
C GLN A 272 5.66 16.43 -12.27
N LEU A 273 5.18 17.14 -11.26
CA LEU A 273 3.88 17.82 -11.31
C LEU A 273 3.83 18.86 -12.43
N ASN A 274 4.90 19.65 -12.60
CA ASN A 274 4.98 20.62 -13.69
C ASN A 274 5.00 19.95 -15.07
N ARG A 275 5.72 18.83 -15.23
CA ARG A 275 5.69 18.05 -16.47
C ARG A 275 4.28 17.54 -16.77
N GLN A 276 3.59 17.02 -15.76
CA GLN A 276 2.22 16.54 -15.91
C GLN A 276 1.27 17.67 -16.30
N ARG A 277 1.38 18.85 -15.66
CA ARG A 277 0.59 20.04 -16.03
C ARG A 277 0.80 20.44 -17.49
N ILE A 278 2.05 20.43 -17.97
CA ILE A 278 2.35 20.72 -19.38
C ILE A 278 1.70 19.69 -20.29
N TRP A 279 1.84 18.40 -19.97
CA TRP A 279 1.22 17.32 -20.74
C TRP A 279 -0.31 17.41 -20.79
N ASP A 280 -0.95 17.65 -19.64
CA ASP A 280 -2.40 17.86 -19.56
C ASP A 280 -2.85 19.08 -20.40
N CYS A 281 -2.07 20.16 -20.40
CA CYS A 281 -2.33 21.33 -21.26
C CYS A 281 -2.17 21.01 -22.75
N GLU A 282 -1.16 20.23 -23.13
CA GLU A 282 -0.92 19.81 -24.51
C GLU A 282 -2.04 18.88 -25.01
N GLU A 283 -2.47 17.92 -24.20
CA GLU A 283 -3.61 17.04 -24.48
C GLU A 283 -4.91 17.83 -24.62
N TYR A 284 -5.17 18.76 -23.68
CA TYR A 284 -6.32 19.66 -23.77
C TYR A 284 -6.30 20.47 -25.07
N ASN A 285 -5.16 21.07 -25.42
CA ASN A 285 -5.02 21.84 -26.65
C ASN A 285 -5.23 20.96 -27.89
N THR A 286 -4.72 19.73 -27.88
CA THR A 286 -4.90 18.76 -28.97
C THR A 286 -6.38 18.41 -29.16
N ILE A 287 -7.10 18.12 -28.07
CA ILE A 287 -8.54 17.83 -28.11
C ILE A 287 -9.32 19.07 -28.56
N LYS A 288 -8.98 20.25 -28.04
CA LYS A 288 -9.59 21.52 -28.42
C LYS A 288 -9.45 21.77 -29.93
N ILE A 289 -8.25 21.62 -30.48
CA ILE A 289 -8.00 21.78 -31.92
C ILE A 289 -8.85 20.79 -32.73
N LYS A 290 -8.93 19.51 -32.31
CA LYS A 290 -9.77 18.50 -33.00
C LYS A 290 -11.25 18.90 -32.99
N LEU A 291 -11.78 19.32 -31.84
CA LEU A 291 -13.17 19.75 -31.73
C LEU A 291 -13.46 21.01 -32.54
N GLU A 292 -12.54 21.99 -32.53
CA GLU A 292 -12.64 23.19 -33.36
C GLU A 292 -12.64 22.84 -34.87
N GLN A 293 -11.82 21.88 -35.29
CA GLN A 293 -11.82 21.36 -36.67
C GLN A 293 -13.14 20.66 -37.03
N ASP A 294 -13.67 19.81 -36.15
CA ASP A 294 -14.95 19.13 -36.37
C ASP A 294 -16.12 20.14 -36.49
N VAL A 295 -16.13 21.17 -35.64
CA VAL A 295 -17.10 22.28 -35.74
C VAL A 295 -16.99 22.97 -37.10
N GLN A 296 -15.78 23.32 -37.55
CA GLN A 296 -15.57 23.93 -38.86
C GLN A 296 -16.06 23.04 -40.01
N ILE A 297 -15.80 21.73 -39.96
CA ILE A 297 -16.29 20.77 -40.97
C ILE A 297 -17.82 20.71 -40.98
N LEU A 298 -18.45 20.63 -39.81
CA LEU A 298 -19.91 20.61 -39.69
C LEU A 298 -20.55 21.90 -40.19
N GLU A 299 -19.96 23.05 -39.90
CA GLU A 299 -20.39 24.34 -40.43
C GLU A 299 -20.33 24.38 -41.96
N GLN A 300 -19.23 23.89 -42.55
CA GLN A 300 -19.10 23.79 -44.01
C GLN A 300 -20.17 22.86 -44.61
N GLN A 301 -20.38 21.68 -44.02
CA GLN A 301 -21.43 20.75 -44.48
C GLN A 301 -22.83 21.36 -44.36
N LEU A 302 -23.09 22.12 -43.31
CA LEU A 302 -24.37 22.81 -43.10
C LEU A 302 -24.57 23.91 -44.15
N GLN A 303 -23.53 24.69 -44.46
CA GLN A 303 -23.57 25.67 -45.56
C GLN A 303 -23.82 24.99 -46.91
N GLN A 304 -23.13 23.88 -47.21
CA GLN A 304 -23.36 23.10 -48.42
C GLN A 304 -24.80 22.59 -48.52
N ARG A 305 -25.35 22.02 -47.43
CA ARG A 305 -26.75 21.58 -47.37
C ARG A 305 -27.71 22.75 -47.59
N LYS A 306 -27.48 23.89 -46.94
CA LYS A 306 -28.31 25.10 -47.15
C LYS A 306 -28.34 25.50 -48.63
N ALA A 307 -27.19 25.54 -49.30
CA ALA A 307 -27.13 25.83 -50.74
C ALA A 307 -27.90 24.81 -51.60
N ILE A 308 -27.78 23.51 -51.29
CA ILE A 308 -28.55 22.45 -51.97
C ILE A 308 -30.06 22.62 -51.75
N TYR A 309 -30.48 22.90 -50.51
CA TYR A 309 -31.88 23.12 -50.18
C TYR A 309 -32.44 24.35 -50.90
N GLN A 310 -31.69 25.46 -50.95
CA GLN A 310 -32.07 26.65 -51.69
C GLN A 310 -32.26 26.35 -53.18
N LEU A 311 -31.30 25.64 -53.80
CA LEU A 311 -31.42 25.22 -55.20
C LEU A 311 -32.64 24.30 -55.43
N ASN A 312 -32.92 23.37 -54.51
CA ASN A 312 -34.09 22.50 -54.61
C ASN A 312 -35.40 23.27 -54.41
N GLN A 313 -35.42 24.28 -53.54
CA GLN A 313 -36.55 25.17 -53.38
C GLN A 313 -36.83 25.92 -54.68
N GLU A 314 -35.81 26.53 -55.30
CA GLU A 314 -35.95 27.21 -56.61
C GLU A 314 -36.45 26.23 -57.70
N LYS A 315 -35.93 25.00 -57.75
CA LYS A 315 -36.43 23.95 -58.66
C LYS A 315 -37.90 23.61 -58.40
N LEU A 316 -38.32 23.51 -57.15
CA LEU A 316 -39.71 23.21 -56.78
C LEU A 316 -40.63 24.37 -57.17
N GLU A 317 -40.22 25.61 -56.90
CA GLU A 317 -40.93 26.82 -57.28
C GLU A 317 -41.10 26.91 -58.81
N TYR A 318 -40.05 26.62 -59.57
CA TYR A 318 -40.11 26.50 -61.02
C TYR A 318 -41.12 25.42 -61.48
N ASN A 319 -41.02 24.20 -60.93
CA ASN A 319 -41.96 23.13 -61.26
C ASN A 319 -43.42 23.51 -60.94
N LEU A 320 -43.65 24.21 -59.83
CA LEU A 320 -44.96 24.70 -59.42
C LEU A 320 -45.49 25.74 -60.42
N GLN A 321 -44.65 26.66 -60.89
CA GLN A 321 -45.02 27.61 -61.94
C GLN A 321 -45.39 26.90 -63.25
N VAL A 322 -44.62 25.90 -63.67
CA VAL A 322 -44.92 25.10 -64.87
C VAL A 322 -46.25 24.35 -64.72
N LEU A 323 -46.52 23.74 -63.56
CA LEU A 323 -47.79 23.07 -63.29
C LEU A 323 -48.96 24.05 -63.28
N LYS A 324 -48.80 25.23 -62.66
CA LYS A 324 -49.81 26.31 -62.70
C LYS A 324 -50.12 26.71 -64.14
N LYS A 325 -49.10 26.89 -64.98
CA LYS A 325 -49.29 27.19 -66.41
C LYS A 325 -50.04 26.08 -67.14
N ARG A 326 -49.71 24.80 -66.88
CA ARG A 326 -50.46 23.66 -67.42
C ARG A 326 -51.91 23.57 -66.93
N ASP A 327 -52.18 23.92 -65.68
CA ASP A 327 -53.54 23.97 -65.15
C ASP A 327 -54.35 25.13 -65.76
N GLU A 328 -53.73 26.30 -65.92
CA GLU A 328 -54.31 27.42 -66.69
C GLU A 328 -54.65 26.99 -68.12
N GLU A 329 -53.73 26.33 -68.83
CA GLU A 329 -53.99 25.78 -70.18
C GLU A 329 -55.11 24.72 -70.17
N SER A 330 -55.07 23.79 -69.21
CA SER A 330 -56.06 22.71 -69.08
C SER A 330 -57.45 23.25 -68.73
N THR A 331 -57.55 24.29 -67.90
CA THR A 331 -58.81 24.96 -67.59
C THR A 331 -59.37 25.68 -68.81
N VAL A 332 -58.52 26.33 -69.61
CA VAL A 332 -58.91 26.90 -70.91
C VAL A 332 -59.43 25.80 -71.85
N ILE A 333 -58.72 24.70 -72.02
CA ILE A 333 -59.14 23.55 -72.86
C ILE A 333 -60.46 22.96 -72.35
N LYS A 334 -60.60 22.71 -71.05
CA LYS A 334 -61.84 22.24 -70.43
C LYS A 334 -63.00 23.21 -70.71
N SER A 335 -62.78 24.52 -70.64
CA SER A 335 -63.80 25.52 -70.96
C SER A 335 -64.23 25.48 -72.44
N GLN A 336 -63.29 25.23 -73.35
CA GLN A 336 -63.56 25.08 -74.79
C GLN A 336 -64.34 23.79 -75.07
N GLN A 337 -63.91 22.67 -74.47
CA GLN A 337 -64.60 21.38 -74.59
C GLN A 337 -66.02 21.45 -74.00
N LYS A 338 -66.21 22.08 -72.83
CA LYS A 338 -67.54 22.29 -72.23
C LYS A 338 -68.46 23.10 -73.14
N ARG A 339 -67.95 24.16 -73.78
CA ARG A 339 -68.69 24.92 -74.81
C ARG A 339 -69.09 24.04 -76.00
N LYS A 340 -68.20 23.15 -76.47
CA LYS A 340 -68.49 22.22 -77.57
C LYS A 340 -69.54 21.18 -77.18
N ILE A 341 -69.47 20.63 -75.96
CA ILE A 341 -70.46 19.70 -75.42
C ILE A 341 -71.84 20.35 -75.35
N ASN A 342 -71.95 21.59 -74.85
CA ASN A 342 -73.23 22.28 -74.79
C ASN A 342 -73.86 22.45 -76.18
N ARG A 343 -73.07 22.85 -77.20
CA ARG A 343 -73.57 22.93 -78.59
C ARG A 343 -74.07 21.59 -79.11
N LEU A 344 -73.34 20.50 -78.85
CA LEU A 344 -73.77 19.16 -79.24
C LEU A 344 -75.03 18.71 -78.48
N HIS A 345 -75.15 19.09 -77.21
CA HIS A 345 -76.32 18.80 -76.40
C HIS A 345 -77.57 19.52 -76.91
N ASP A 346 -77.44 20.79 -77.32
CA ASP A 346 -78.52 21.55 -77.95
C ASP A 346 -78.97 20.92 -79.28
N ILE A 347 -78.02 20.48 -80.11
CA ILE A 347 -78.31 19.74 -81.36
C ILE A 347 -79.05 18.43 -81.05
N LEU A 348 -78.58 17.67 -80.06
CA LEU A 348 -79.18 16.41 -79.65
C LEU A 348 -80.62 16.61 -79.12
N ASN A 349 -80.86 17.63 -78.31
CA ASN A 349 -82.20 17.95 -77.81
C ASN A 349 -83.15 18.38 -78.95
N ASN A 350 -82.66 19.14 -79.93
CA ASN A 350 -83.41 19.46 -81.14
C ASN A 350 -83.79 18.20 -81.95
N LEU A 351 -82.85 17.26 -82.12
CA LEU A 351 -83.13 15.99 -82.80
C LEU A 351 -84.11 15.13 -82.00
N ARG A 352 -83.98 15.03 -80.67
CA ARG A 352 -84.93 14.34 -79.80
C ARG A 352 -86.33 14.94 -79.91
N SER A 353 -86.47 16.26 -79.95
CA SER A 353 -87.76 16.93 -80.13
C SER A 353 -88.39 16.62 -81.49
N LYS A 354 -87.60 16.61 -82.58
CA LYS A 354 -88.06 16.19 -83.91
C LYS A 354 -88.52 14.73 -83.92
N TYR A 355 -87.74 13.83 -83.32
CA TYR A 355 -88.05 12.41 -83.27
C TYR A 355 -89.31 12.12 -82.44
N ALA A 356 -89.49 12.81 -81.31
CA ALA A 356 -90.70 12.71 -80.49
C ALA A 356 -91.97 13.16 -81.24
N LYS A 357 -91.87 14.21 -82.08
CA LYS A 357 -92.99 14.64 -82.94
C LYS A 357 -93.34 13.59 -83.99
N GLN A 358 -92.34 12.98 -84.63
CA GLN A 358 -92.54 11.88 -85.59
C GLN A 358 -93.18 10.65 -84.94
N ILE A 359 -92.72 10.23 -83.76
CA ILE A 359 -93.32 9.10 -83.03
C ILE A 359 -94.80 9.37 -82.75
N LYS A 360 -95.14 10.60 -82.33
CA LYS A 360 -96.52 10.96 -82.03
C LYS A 360 -97.42 10.92 -83.27
N GLN A 361 -96.94 11.42 -84.41
CA GLN A 361 -97.62 11.31 -85.70
C GLN A 361 -97.86 9.84 -86.09
N PHE A 362 -96.83 8.99 -86.02
CA PHE A 362 -96.97 7.57 -86.34
C PHE A 362 -97.89 6.80 -85.38
N GLN A 363 -97.98 7.21 -84.11
CA GLN A 363 -98.92 6.61 -83.16
C GLN A 363 -100.38 6.99 -83.48
N GLU A 364 -100.63 8.26 -83.83
CA GLU A 364 -101.96 8.74 -84.22
C GLU A 364 -102.43 8.07 -85.53
N GLU A 365 -101.55 7.95 -86.53
CA GLU A 365 -101.82 7.24 -87.80
C GLU A 365 -102.09 5.73 -87.60
N ASN A 366 -101.29 5.05 -86.76
CA ASN A 366 -101.51 3.63 -86.47
C ASN A 366 -102.83 3.40 -85.73
N GLN A 367 -103.22 4.29 -84.81
CA GLN A 367 -104.49 4.16 -84.09
C GLN A 367 -105.68 4.32 -85.03
N SER A 368 -105.65 5.29 -85.96
CA SER A 368 -106.73 5.46 -86.96
C SER A 368 -106.84 4.25 -87.88
N LEU A 369 -105.71 3.77 -88.44
CA LEU A 369 -105.67 2.60 -89.32
C LEU A 369 -106.14 1.32 -88.61
N THR A 370 -105.82 1.14 -87.33
CA THR A 370 -106.25 -0.04 -86.56
C THR A 370 -107.76 -0.02 -86.30
N LEU A 371 -108.36 1.15 -86.07
CA LEU A 371 -109.81 1.29 -85.90
C LEU A 371 -110.55 0.97 -87.22
N ASP A 372 -110.05 1.46 -88.35
CA ASP A 372 -110.63 1.17 -89.67
C ASP A 372 -110.49 -0.31 -90.04
N TYR A 373 -109.33 -0.93 -89.76
CA TYR A 373 -109.12 -2.36 -89.98
C TYR A 373 -110.10 -3.22 -89.16
N LYS A 374 -110.29 -2.92 -87.87
CA LYS A 374 -111.25 -3.65 -87.02
C LYS A 374 -112.69 -3.53 -87.55
N ARG A 375 -113.08 -2.36 -88.05
CA ARG A 375 -114.41 -2.15 -88.66
C ARG A 375 -114.60 -2.99 -89.91
N LEU A 376 -113.60 -3.04 -90.79
CA LEU A 376 -113.64 -3.81 -92.04
C LEU A 376 -113.71 -5.32 -91.79
N VAL A 377 -112.95 -5.83 -90.81
CA VAL A 377 -112.96 -7.27 -90.46
C VAL A 377 -114.31 -7.71 -89.87
N LEU A 378 -114.96 -6.86 -89.08
CA LEU A 378 -116.31 -7.15 -88.56
C LEU A 378 -117.33 -7.26 -89.70
N GLN A 379 -117.33 -6.29 -90.64
CA GLN A 379 -118.19 -6.31 -91.82
C GLN A 379 -117.93 -7.55 -92.71
N PHE A 380 -116.67 -7.95 -92.88
CA PHE A 380 -116.32 -9.13 -93.66
C PHE A 380 -116.81 -10.44 -93.01
N LYS A 381 -116.73 -10.57 -91.67
CA LYS A 381 -117.23 -11.75 -90.95
C LYS A 381 -118.75 -11.89 -91.03
N GLU A 382 -119.49 -10.78 -91.02
CA GLU A 382 -120.95 -10.81 -91.20
C GLU A 382 -121.32 -11.24 -92.63
N LEU A 383 -120.62 -10.71 -93.64
CA LEU A 383 -120.82 -11.09 -95.04
C LEU A 383 -120.57 -12.58 -95.27
N GLN A 384 -119.49 -13.13 -94.71
CA GLN A 384 -119.14 -14.54 -94.86
C GLN A 384 -120.16 -15.49 -94.20
N LYS A 385 -120.78 -15.08 -93.08
CA LYS A 385 -121.88 -15.84 -92.46
C LYS A 385 -123.13 -15.83 -93.33
N ALA A 386 -123.50 -14.67 -93.90
CA ALA A 386 -124.65 -14.57 -94.81
C ALA A 386 -124.45 -15.44 -96.05
N MET A 387 -123.25 -15.42 -96.65
CA MET A 387 -122.93 -16.17 -97.87
C MET A 387 -123.06 -17.69 -97.70
N ARG A 388 -122.64 -18.25 -96.54
CA ARG A 388 -122.81 -19.69 -96.25
C ARG A 388 -124.28 -20.08 -96.03
N HIS A 389 -125.07 -19.19 -95.45
CA HIS A 389 -126.49 -19.45 -95.21
C HIS A 389 -127.31 -19.44 -96.52
N PHE A 390 -126.98 -18.56 -97.48
CA PHE A 390 -127.65 -18.55 -98.78
C PHE A 390 -127.30 -19.77 -99.64
N ALA A 391 -126.03 -20.19 -99.68
CA ALA A 391 -125.61 -21.35 -100.48
C ALA A 391 -126.33 -22.65 -100.07
N LEU A 392 -126.57 -22.87 -98.77
CA LEU A 392 -127.31 -24.04 -98.30
C LEU A 392 -128.78 -24.01 -98.70
N ILE A 393 -129.44 -22.85 -98.62
CA ILE A 393 -130.86 -22.71 -98.99
C ILE A 393 -131.05 -22.87 -100.50
N ASP A 394 -130.15 -22.32 -101.30
CA ASP A 394 -130.25 -22.41 -102.76
C ASP A 394 -130.09 -23.84 -103.27
N ASP A 395 -129.22 -24.66 -102.64
CA ASP A 395 -129.01 -26.06 -103.02
C ASP A 395 -130.23 -26.94 -102.66
N GLU A 396 -130.87 -26.71 -101.51
CA GLU A 396 -132.11 -27.41 -101.14
C GLU A 396 -133.25 -27.07 -102.11
N LYS A 397 -133.44 -25.77 -102.42
CA LYS A 397 -134.47 -25.34 -103.38
C LYS A 397 -134.23 -25.87 -104.79
N PHE A 398 -132.98 -25.90 -105.26
CA PHE A 398 -132.65 -26.41 -106.59
C PHE A 398 -133.00 -27.89 -106.73
N ARG A 399 -132.74 -28.68 -105.68
CA ARG A 399 -132.99 -30.12 -105.69
C ARG A 399 -134.48 -30.47 -105.66
N GLU A 400 -135.29 -29.72 -104.93
CA GLU A 400 -136.75 -29.89 -104.94
C GLU A 400 -137.36 -29.58 -106.31
N ILE A 401 -136.96 -28.45 -106.93
CA ILE A 401 -137.46 -28.05 -108.26
C ILE A 401 -137.06 -29.07 -109.33
N TRP A 402 -135.84 -29.63 -109.26
CA TRP A 402 -135.38 -30.62 -110.23
C TRP A 402 -136.23 -31.88 -110.22
N LEU A 403 -136.52 -32.42 -109.03
CA LEU A 403 -137.31 -33.65 -108.91
C LEU A 403 -138.74 -33.45 -109.42
N MET A 404 -139.34 -32.29 -109.13
CA MET A 404 -140.68 -31.95 -109.64
C MET A 404 -140.73 -31.91 -111.18
N ASN A 405 -139.76 -31.23 -111.81
CA ASN A 405 -139.72 -31.12 -113.28
C ASN A 405 -139.40 -32.45 -113.97
N GLU A 406 -138.59 -33.32 -113.34
CA GLU A 406 -138.25 -34.63 -113.88
C GLU A 406 -139.48 -35.56 -113.92
N GLU A 407 -140.35 -35.49 -112.90
CA GLU A 407 -141.64 -36.18 -112.90
C GLU A 407 -142.55 -35.66 -114.02
N GLU A 408 -142.72 -34.35 -114.16
CA GLU A 408 -143.55 -33.76 -115.23
C GLU A 408 -143.06 -34.12 -116.64
N ALA A 409 -141.74 -34.13 -116.87
CA ALA A 409 -141.16 -34.49 -118.16
C ALA A 409 -141.37 -35.97 -118.50
N LYS A 410 -141.26 -36.88 -117.52
CA LYS A 410 -141.54 -38.32 -117.72
C LYS A 410 -143.00 -38.55 -118.09
N ASP A 411 -143.93 -37.83 -117.48
CA ASP A 411 -145.36 -37.88 -117.81
C ASP A 411 -145.66 -37.34 -119.23
N LEU A 412 -144.97 -36.30 -119.67
CA LEU A 412 -145.10 -35.78 -121.04
C LEU A 412 -144.51 -36.73 -122.08
N ILE A 413 -143.39 -37.38 -121.79
CA ILE A 413 -142.78 -38.38 -122.66
C ILE A 413 -143.68 -39.62 -122.80
N ALA A 414 -144.32 -40.06 -121.72
CA ALA A 414 -145.33 -41.13 -121.77
C ALA A 414 -146.49 -40.77 -122.72
N ARG A 415 -146.98 -39.53 -122.65
CA ARG A 415 -148.02 -39.02 -123.56
C ARG A 415 -147.53 -38.92 -125.01
N ALA A 416 -146.30 -38.51 -125.23
CA ALA A 416 -145.70 -38.47 -126.57
C ALA A 416 -145.57 -39.87 -127.17
N PHE A 417 -145.25 -40.89 -126.37
CA PHE A 417 -145.26 -42.28 -126.84
C PHE A 417 -146.64 -42.80 -127.17
N ASP A 418 -147.67 -42.38 -126.42
CA ASP A 418 -149.05 -42.71 -126.79
C ASP A 418 -149.44 -42.09 -128.14
N VAL A 419 -149.02 -40.83 -128.40
CA VAL A 419 -149.24 -40.17 -129.70
C VAL A 419 -148.42 -40.85 -130.81
N ASP A 420 -147.16 -41.17 -130.56
CA ASP A 420 -146.29 -41.83 -131.54
C ASP A 420 -146.80 -43.24 -131.88
N ARG A 421 -147.33 -43.96 -130.87
CA ARG A 421 -148.03 -45.24 -131.06
C ARG A 421 -149.25 -45.05 -131.95
N ILE A 422 -150.05 -44.01 -131.73
CA ILE A 422 -151.23 -43.70 -132.56
C ILE A 422 -150.81 -43.34 -134.00
N ILE A 423 -149.75 -42.57 -134.21
CA ILE A 423 -149.26 -42.22 -135.55
C ILE A 423 -148.78 -43.47 -136.30
N HIS A 424 -147.95 -44.29 -135.65
CA HIS A 424 -147.42 -45.51 -136.25
C HIS A 424 -148.53 -46.52 -136.60
N THR A 425 -149.53 -46.66 -135.73
CA THR A 425 -150.64 -47.62 -135.96
C THR A 425 -151.71 -47.10 -136.93
N HIS A 426 -152.14 -45.84 -136.83
CA HIS A 426 -153.28 -45.34 -137.62
C HIS A 426 -152.89 -44.67 -138.94
N HIS A 427 -151.72 -44.04 -139.06
CA HIS A 427 -151.32 -43.31 -140.28
C HIS A 427 -150.32 -44.08 -141.15
N LEU A 428 -149.50 -44.97 -140.57
CA LEU A 428 -148.35 -45.58 -141.26
C LEU A 428 -148.48 -47.09 -141.50
N GLY A 429 -149.51 -47.76 -140.96
CA GLY A 429 -149.78 -49.18 -141.25
C GLY A 429 -148.65 -50.15 -140.87
N LEU A 430 -147.73 -49.73 -140.00
CA LEU A 430 -146.59 -50.50 -139.54
C LEU A 430 -146.72 -50.81 -138.05
N PRO A 431 -146.28 -52.01 -137.61
CA PRO A 431 -146.24 -52.34 -136.19
C PRO A 431 -145.26 -51.41 -135.46
N TRP A 432 -145.78 -50.65 -134.50
CA TRP A 432 -144.98 -49.81 -133.62
C TRP A 432 -144.18 -50.67 -132.65
N THR A 433 -142.86 -50.50 -132.63
CA THR A 433 -141.97 -51.11 -131.64
C THR A 433 -141.34 -50.00 -130.80
N ALA A 434 -141.57 -50.03 -129.48
CA ALA A 434 -140.99 -49.11 -128.53
C ALA A 434 -139.45 -49.25 -128.50
N PRO A 435 -138.68 -48.17 -128.71
CA PRO A 435 -137.24 -48.16 -128.48
C PRO A 435 -136.91 -48.34 -126.98
N ASP A 436 -135.79 -48.99 -126.69
CA ASP A 436 -135.35 -49.26 -125.31
C ASP A 436 -134.71 -47.99 -124.70
N PHE A 437 -135.39 -47.36 -123.74
CA PHE A 437 -135.00 -46.08 -123.15
C PHE A 437 -134.17 -46.25 -121.87
N TRP A 438 -132.86 -46.41 -121.99
CA TRP A 438 -131.96 -46.52 -120.83
C TRP A 438 -131.92 -45.24 -119.96
N PHE A 439 -132.21 -44.07 -120.53
CA PHE A 439 -132.10 -42.79 -119.83
C PHE A 439 -133.31 -42.44 -118.94
N LEU A 440 -134.46 -43.13 -119.10
CA LEU A 440 -135.65 -42.91 -118.26
C LEU A 440 -135.58 -43.59 -116.88
N LYS A 441 -134.55 -44.42 -116.64
CA LYS A 441 -134.32 -45.13 -115.36
C LYS A 441 -133.49 -44.35 -114.34
N ASN A 442 -132.97 -43.18 -114.68
CA ASN A 442 -132.33 -42.31 -113.69
C ASN A 442 -133.38 -41.54 -112.88
N VAL A 443 -133.11 -41.34 -111.59
CA VAL A 443 -133.80 -40.39 -110.72
C VAL A 443 -132.73 -39.53 -110.08
N GLY A 444 -132.70 -38.25 -110.44
CA GLY A 444 -131.78 -37.25 -109.87
C GLY A 444 -130.76 -36.67 -110.88
N PRO A 445 -130.28 -35.45 -110.60
CA PRO A 445 -129.45 -34.70 -111.53
C PRO A 445 -128.10 -35.38 -111.78
N ILE A 446 -127.76 -35.53 -113.06
CA ILE A 446 -126.46 -36.03 -113.54
C ILE A 446 -125.41 -34.98 -113.18
N SER A 447 -124.74 -35.18 -112.05
CA SER A 447 -123.63 -34.31 -111.64
C SER A 447 -122.38 -34.66 -112.44
N GLN A 448 -122.06 -33.75 -113.36
CA GLN A 448 -120.78 -33.64 -114.04
C GLN A 448 -119.67 -33.41 -113.00
N GLN A 449 -118.57 -34.16 -113.13
CA GLN A 449 -117.28 -33.78 -112.54
C GLN A 449 -116.76 -32.48 -113.20
N PRO A 450 -115.68 -31.86 -112.67
CA PRO A 450 -115.52 -31.22 -111.37
C PRO A 450 -115.09 -29.74 -111.58
N GLN A 451 -115.15 -28.85 -110.58
CA GLN A 451 -114.39 -27.59 -110.66
C GLN A 451 -113.67 -27.27 -109.35
N LYS A 452 -112.35 -27.13 -109.48
CA LYS A 452 -111.46 -26.54 -108.48
C LYS A 452 -112.04 -25.18 -108.05
N SER A 453 -112.16 -24.96 -106.75
CA SER A 453 -112.65 -23.71 -106.16
C SER A 453 -111.71 -22.56 -106.50
N ALA A 454 -112.25 -21.35 -106.68
CA ALA A 454 -111.50 -20.13 -106.99
C ALA A 454 -110.32 -19.86 -106.03
N MET A 455 -110.36 -20.38 -104.79
CA MET A 455 -109.26 -20.27 -103.84
C MET A 455 -107.99 -21.06 -104.25
N GLN A 456 -108.13 -22.18 -104.97
CA GLN A 456 -106.97 -22.91 -105.51
C GLN A 456 -106.35 -22.23 -106.74
N ILE A 457 -107.08 -21.36 -107.46
CA ILE A 457 -106.51 -20.56 -108.55
C ILE A 457 -105.61 -19.43 -107.98
N VAL A 458 -105.87 -18.97 -106.76
CA VAL A 458 -105.03 -17.96 -106.09
C VAL A 458 -103.70 -18.56 -105.59
N GLU A 459 -103.66 -19.88 -105.36
CA GLU A 459 -102.45 -20.62 -104.97
C GLU A 459 -101.34 -20.58 -106.05
N GLU A 460 -101.64 -20.46 -107.34
CA GLU A 460 -100.56 -20.36 -108.35
C GLU A 460 -100.06 -18.93 -108.59
N MET A 461 -100.91 -17.92 -108.48
CA MET A 461 -100.51 -16.53 -108.81
C MET A 461 -99.62 -15.88 -107.75
N LEU A 462 -99.82 -16.18 -106.47
CA LEU A 462 -98.99 -15.61 -105.39
C LEU A 462 -97.65 -16.33 -105.19
N MET A 463 -97.49 -17.54 -105.73
CA MET A 463 -96.23 -18.29 -105.62
C MET A 463 -95.35 -18.16 -106.88
N HIS A 464 -95.79 -17.42 -107.90
CA HIS A 464 -94.99 -17.06 -109.11
C HIS A 464 -94.33 -15.68 -109.06
N THR A 465 -94.24 -15.04 -107.89
CA THR A 465 -93.50 -13.78 -107.70
C THR A 465 -92.55 -13.81 -106.51
N GLY A 466 -91.26 -14.01 -106.79
CA GLY A 466 -90.06 -13.52 -106.08
C GLY A 466 -89.70 -14.19 -104.75
N ASP A 467 -88.48 -14.63 -104.48
CA ASP A 467 -87.16 -14.00 -104.71
C ASP A 467 -87.07 -12.55 -104.21
#